data_AF-A0A6G3QSZ9-F1
#
_entry.id   AF-A0A6G3QSZ9-F1
#
_cell.length_a   1.000
_cell.length_b   1.000
_cell.length_c   1.000
_cell.angle_alpha   90.00
_cell.angle_beta   90.00
_cell.angle_gamma   90.00
#
_symmetry.space_group_name_H-M   'P 1'
#
loop_
_entity.id
_entity.type
_entity.pdbx_description
1 polymer ?
#
loop_
_entity_poly.entity_id
_entity_poly.type
_entity_poly.pdbx_seq_one_letter_code
_entity_poly.pdbx_strand_id
1 'polypeptide(L)'
;MLLTTGQAADELGCAITTFRRLVHAGLLPGLSRRGVRVMIPLDAVQALATRRRAPLEQLDVTEIAVLRVDAARPAPEPDRRWIGFAATLTPDDLLKALRGWWRCDPVSVAAGGVLPVTLSGYVVAVLTGLQAWEKDSTGRHTFSQARLAGYITDLAAPRSTLTSGRDGDQHLAELLLGSRLPSDSGGAIAYVTTRTAN
;
A
#
# COMPACT_ATOMS: atom_id res chain seq x y z
N MET A 1 26.10 2.78 -9.00
CA MET A 1 25.63 2.58 -10.40
C MET A 1 24.21 3.12 -10.53
N LEU A 2 23.84 3.72 -11.67
CA LEU A 2 22.49 4.23 -11.91
C LEU A 2 21.83 3.45 -13.06
N LEU A 3 20.56 3.09 -12.87
CA LEU A 3 19.73 2.38 -13.84
C LEU A 3 18.69 3.32 -14.45
N THR A 4 18.32 3.08 -15.71
CA THR A 4 17.08 3.65 -16.27
C THR A 4 15.86 2.94 -15.68
N THR A 5 14.67 3.53 -15.82
CA THR A 5 13.42 2.90 -15.36
C THR A 5 13.17 1.52 -15.97
N GLY A 6 13.57 1.30 -17.23
CA GLY A 6 13.46 0.00 -17.89
C GLY A 6 14.36 -1.04 -17.21
N GLN A 7 15.64 -0.73 -17.08
CA GLN A 7 16.61 -1.61 -16.41
C GLN A 7 16.23 -1.90 -14.96
N ALA A 8 15.72 -0.90 -14.23
CA ALA A 8 15.26 -1.09 -12.84
C ALA A 8 14.02 -2.00 -12.76
N ALA A 9 13.10 -1.91 -13.73
CA ALA A 9 11.94 -2.77 -13.80
C ALA A 9 12.33 -4.22 -14.15
N ASP A 10 13.27 -4.40 -15.08
CA ASP A 10 13.82 -5.70 -15.48
C ASP A 10 14.53 -6.37 -14.30
N GLU A 11 15.39 -5.62 -13.59
CA GLU A 11 16.08 -6.09 -12.37
C GLU A 11 15.09 -6.53 -11.28
N LEU A 12 13.96 -5.83 -11.15
CA LEU A 12 12.91 -6.18 -10.20
C LEU A 12 11.98 -7.31 -10.68
N GLY A 13 12.10 -7.72 -11.94
CA GLY A 13 11.23 -8.71 -12.58
C GLY A 13 9.78 -8.24 -12.72
N CYS A 14 9.55 -6.95 -12.99
CA CYS A 14 8.21 -6.37 -13.07
C CYS A 14 8.01 -5.51 -14.33
N ALA A 15 6.75 -5.25 -14.68
CA ALA A 15 6.45 -4.33 -15.79
C ALA A 15 6.97 -2.91 -15.50
N ILE A 16 7.44 -2.21 -16.53
CA ILE A 16 7.92 -0.82 -16.44
C ILE A 16 6.85 0.10 -15.82
N THR A 17 5.57 -0.11 -16.13
CA THR A 17 4.45 0.65 -15.55
C THR A 17 4.35 0.44 -14.04
N THR A 18 4.51 -0.79 -13.56
CA THR A 18 4.55 -1.12 -12.12
C THR A 18 5.69 -0.39 -11.41
N PHE A 19 6.88 -0.35 -12.01
CA PHE A 19 8.00 0.39 -11.42
C PHE A 19 7.77 1.91 -11.44
N ARG A 20 7.21 2.45 -12.52
CA ARG A 20 6.86 3.88 -12.61
C ARG A 20 5.91 4.33 -11.49
N ARG A 21 4.99 3.47 -11.05
CA ARG A 21 4.12 3.79 -9.90
C ARG A 21 4.93 4.03 -8.62
N LEU A 22 5.96 3.23 -8.35
CA LEU A 22 6.84 3.42 -7.18
C LEU A 22 7.55 4.78 -7.24
N VAL A 23 8.02 5.14 -8.43
CA VAL A 23 8.65 6.45 -8.68
C VAL A 23 7.65 7.59 -8.47
N HIS A 24 6.45 7.50 -9.05
CA HIS A 24 5.42 8.54 -8.93
C HIS A 24 4.86 8.69 -7.51
N ALA A 25 4.83 7.60 -6.74
CA ALA A 25 4.47 7.62 -5.32
C ALA A 25 5.55 8.25 -4.42
N GLY A 26 6.74 8.56 -4.95
CA GLY A 26 7.83 9.16 -4.19
C GLY A 26 8.49 8.22 -3.20
N LEU A 27 8.41 6.90 -3.43
CA LEU A 27 8.86 5.87 -2.48
C LEU A 27 10.37 5.56 -2.54
N LEU A 28 11.07 6.10 -3.53
CA LEU A 28 12.49 5.79 -3.78
C LEU A 28 13.31 7.08 -3.60
N PRO A 29 14.26 7.11 -2.65
CA PRO A 29 15.16 8.24 -2.47
C PRO A 29 16.25 8.25 -3.55
N GLY A 30 16.98 9.37 -3.67
CA GLY A 30 18.18 9.45 -4.49
C GLY A 30 17.94 9.39 -6.01
N LEU A 31 16.68 9.50 -6.45
CA LEU A 31 16.36 9.59 -7.87
C LEU A 31 16.99 10.85 -8.47
N SER A 32 17.60 10.70 -9.63
CA SER A 32 18.15 11.82 -10.41
C SER A 32 17.53 11.86 -11.80
N ARG A 33 17.73 12.96 -12.52
CA ARG A 33 17.24 13.12 -13.89
C ARG A 33 18.40 13.35 -14.85
N ARG A 34 18.33 12.69 -16.01
CA ARG A 34 19.21 12.94 -17.17
C ARG A 34 18.33 13.24 -18.38
N GLY A 35 18.06 14.53 -18.61
CA GLY A 35 17.02 14.97 -19.53
C GLY A 35 15.64 14.48 -19.06
N VAL A 36 14.92 13.79 -19.94
CA VAL A 36 13.59 13.20 -19.62
C VAL A 36 13.65 11.88 -18.86
N ARG A 37 14.84 11.29 -18.69
CA ARG A 37 15.00 9.98 -18.05
C ARG A 37 15.17 10.14 -16.55
N VAL A 38 14.39 9.37 -15.79
CA VAL A 38 14.63 9.15 -14.36
C VAL A 38 15.70 8.08 -14.22
N MET A 39 16.71 8.38 -13.40
CA MET A 39 17.81 7.50 -13.08
C MET A 39 17.67 7.01 -11.63
N ILE A 40 17.75 5.70 -11.45
CA ILE A 40 17.47 5.01 -10.19
C ILE A 40 18.78 4.43 -9.65
N PRO A 41 19.11 4.65 -8.38
CA PRO A 41 20.22 3.95 -7.72
C PRO A 41 20.03 2.43 -7.74
N LEU A 42 21.07 1.67 -8.16
CA LEU A 42 21.02 0.21 -8.23
C LEU A 42 20.69 -0.41 -6.86
N ASP A 43 21.33 0.09 -5.80
CA ASP A 43 21.15 -0.32 -4.41
C ASP A 43 19.69 -0.17 -3.96
N ALA A 44 19.00 0.89 -4.39
CA ALA A 44 17.57 1.03 -4.15
C ALA A 44 16.76 -0.11 -4.78
N VAL A 45 17.05 -0.47 -6.04
CA VAL A 45 16.35 -1.57 -6.72
C VAL A 45 16.64 -2.92 -6.05
N GLN A 46 17.90 -3.18 -5.69
CA GLN A 46 18.30 -4.39 -4.98
C GLN A 46 17.65 -4.50 -3.59
N ALA A 47 17.51 -3.37 -2.89
CA ALA A 47 16.80 -3.33 -1.61
C ALA A 47 15.31 -3.67 -1.75
N LEU A 48 14.67 -3.26 -2.86
CA LEU A 48 13.29 -3.64 -3.18
C LEU A 48 13.17 -5.14 -3.51
N ALA A 49 14.11 -5.67 -4.28
CA ALA A 49 14.13 -7.08 -4.70
C ALA A 49 14.23 -8.03 -3.49
N THR A 50 14.96 -7.63 -2.46
CA THR A 50 15.23 -8.41 -1.25
C THR A 50 14.24 -8.16 -0.10
N ARG A 51 13.19 -7.34 -0.31
CA ARG A 51 12.16 -7.12 0.72
C ARG A 51 11.50 -8.45 1.08
N ARG A 52 11.37 -8.68 2.40
CA ARG A 52 10.72 -9.87 2.95
C ARG A 52 9.25 -9.88 2.55
N ARG A 53 8.68 -11.08 2.41
CA ARG A 53 7.23 -11.26 2.29
C ARG A 53 6.56 -10.84 3.61
N ALA A 54 5.33 -10.33 3.51
CA ALA A 54 4.52 -10.02 4.67
C ALA A 54 4.33 -11.29 5.52
N PRO A 55 4.67 -11.28 6.81
CA PRO A 55 4.56 -12.44 7.68
C PRO A 55 3.12 -12.65 8.17
N LEU A 56 2.23 -12.98 7.22
CA LEU A 56 0.79 -13.07 7.49
C LEU A 56 0.43 -14.17 8.49
N GLU A 57 1.28 -15.18 8.64
CA GLU A 57 1.14 -16.27 9.61
C GLU A 57 1.15 -15.80 11.07
N GLN A 58 1.65 -14.58 11.32
CA GLN A 58 1.63 -13.95 12.65
C GLN A 58 0.30 -13.27 12.98
N LEU A 59 -0.63 -13.23 12.02
CA LEU A 59 -1.98 -12.69 12.22
C LEU A 59 -2.91 -13.79 12.75
N ASP A 60 -3.69 -13.48 13.80
CA ASP A 60 -4.67 -14.40 14.39
C ASP A 60 -6.03 -14.39 13.67
N VAL A 61 -5.97 -14.38 12.34
CA VAL A 61 -7.12 -14.49 11.44
C VAL A 61 -6.75 -15.45 10.32
N THR A 62 -7.71 -15.98 9.55
CA THR A 62 -7.45 -16.95 8.46
C THR A 62 -7.29 -16.30 7.09
N GLU A 63 -7.83 -15.10 6.92
CA GLU A 63 -7.80 -14.33 5.68
C GLU A 63 -7.82 -12.84 6.02
N ILE A 64 -7.14 -12.03 5.20
CA ILE A 64 -7.23 -10.57 5.25
C ILE A 64 -7.56 -10.02 3.87
N ALA A 65 -8.27 -8.89 3.86
CA ALA A 65 -8.43 -8.07 2.67
C ALA A 65 -7.18 -7.20 2.45
N VAL A 66 -6.83 -6.95 1.19
CA VAL A 66 -5.72 -6.09 0.77
C VAL A 66 -6.24 -5.03 -0.18
N LEU A 67 -5.98 -3.76 0.12
CA LEU A 67 -6.35 -2.63 -0.75
C LEU A 67 -5.21 -2.32 -1.72
N ARG A 68 -5.45 -2.47 -3.01
CA ARG A 68 -4.49 -2.16 -4.08
C ARG A 68 -4.74 -0.76 -4.59
N VAL A 69 -3.70 0.05 -4.62
CA VAL A 69 -3.76 1.45 -5.08
C VAL A 69 -2.72 1.75 -6.16
N ASP A 70 -2.98 2.84 -6.89
CA ASP A 70 -2.01 3.48 -7.76
C ASP A 70 -1.36 4.67 -7.02
N ALA A 71 -0.35 5.29 -7.65
CA ALA A 71 0.22 6.54 -7.17
C ALA A 71 -0.85 7.63 -7.06
N ALA A 72 -0.72 8.49 -6.06
CA ALA A 72 -1.71 9.51 -5.78
C ALA A 72 -1.89 10.45 -6.98
N ARG A 73 -3.15 10.74 -7.28
CA ARG A 73 -3.56 11.75 -8.28
C ARG A 73 -4.69 12.61 -7.72
N PRO A 74 -4.87 13.84 -8.21
CA PRO A 74 -6.01 14.67 -7.82
C PRO A 74 -7.33 13.94 -8.04
N ALA A 75 -8.22 14.02 -7.06
CA ALA A 75 -9.58 13.50 -7.16
C ALA A 75 -10.56 14.66 -7.41
N PRO A 76 -11.54 14.50 -8.32
CA PRO A 76 -12.53 15.52 -8.62
C PRO A 76 -13.69 15.52 -7.59
N GLU A 77 -13.39 15.25 -6.31
CA GLU A 77 -14.39 15.09 -5.25
C GLU A 77 -14.21 16.19 -4.19
N PRO A 78 -15.31 16.79 -3.68
CA PRO A 78 -15.22 17.92 -2.74
C PRO A 78 -14.57 17.52 -1.41
N ASP A 79 -14.86 16.32 -0.91
CA ASP A 79 -14.41 15.87 0.42
C ASP A 79 -13.03 15.20 0.40
N ARG A 80 -12.45 15.03 -0.80
CA ARG A 80 -11.20 14.29 -1.00
C ARG A 80 -10.38 14.87 -2.15
N ARG A 81 -9.22 15.44 -1.81
CA ARG A 81 -8.30 16.05 -2.78
C ARG A 81 -7.53 15.03 -3.62
N TRP A 82 -7.33 13.82 -3.12
CA TRP A 82 -6.44 12.81 -3.71
C TRP A 82 -7.09 11.44 -3.73
N ILE A 83 -6.75 10.63 -4.73
CA ILE A 83 -7.00 9.18 -4.73
C ILE A 83 -5.69 8.45 -5.00
N GLY A 84 -5.42 7.39 -4.24
CA GLY A 84 -4.19 6.62 -4.30
C GLY A 84 -3.19 6.96 -3.19
N PHE A 85 -1.93 6.63 -3.40
CA PHE A 85 -0.87 6.78 -2.40
C PHE A 85 0.33 7.61 -2.90
N ALA A 86 0.82 8.53 -2.08
CA ALA A 86 2.13 9.15 -2.28
C ALA A 86 2.77 9.48 -0.92
N ALA A 87 4.08 9.23 -0.81
CA ALA A 87 4.85 9.43 0.42
C ALA A 87 4.88 10.89 0.90
N THR A 88 4.59 11.84 0.02
CA THR A 88 4.57 13.29 0.30
C THR A 88 3.24 13.78 0.88
N LEU A 89 2.19 12.96 0.88
CA LEU A 89 0.91 13.34 1.45
C LEU A 89 0.96 13.33 2.98
N THR A 90 0.20 14.24 3.58
CA THR A 90 0.01 14.27 5.05
C THR A 90 -0.76 13.03 5.51
N PRO A 91 -0.66 12.62 6.79
CA PRO A 91 -1.45 11.51 7.32
C PRO A 91 -2.96 11.66 7.08
N ASP A 92 -3.50 12.87 7.24
CA ASP A 92 -4.92 13.16 7.02
C ASP A 92 -5.31 13.04 5.55
N ASP A 93 -4.48 13.56 4.64
CA ASP A 93 -4.72 13.42 3.20
C ASP A 93 -4.59 11.95 2.75
N LEU A 94 -3.64 11.19 3.30
CA LEU A 94 -3.51 9.76 3.04
C LEU A 94 -4.74 9.01 3.50
N LEU A 95 -5.20 9.23 4.74
CA LEU A 95 -6.39 8.56 5.25
C LEU A 95 -7.62 8.85 4.37
N LYS A 96 -7.82 10.11 3.98
CA LYS A 96 -8.91 10.48 3.05
C LYS A 96 -8.73 9.85 1.68
N ALA A 97 -7.50 9.86 1.12
CA ALA A 97 -7.20 9.29 -0.18
C ALA A 97 -7.45 7.78 -0.24
N LEU A 98 -7.14 7.09 0.86
CA LEU A 98 -7.26 5.65 1.02
C LEU A 98 -8.62 5.20 1.54
N ARG A 99 -9.52 6.11 1.94
CA ARG A 99 -10.92 5.80 2.28
C ARG A 99 -11.82 5.96 1.06
N GLY A 100 -11.88 4.92 0.25
CA GLY A 100 -12.71 4.85 -0.95
C GLY A 100 -13.99 4.05 -0.76
N TRP A 101 -14.80 4.02 -1.83
CA TRP A 101 -15.96 3.14 -1.98
C TRP A 101 -15.59 1.95 -2.87
N TRP A 102 -15.51 0.76 -2.30
CA TRP A 102 -15.06 -0.44 -2.99
C TRP A 102 -16.14 -1.50 -3.09
N ARG A 103 -16.10 -2.27 -4.18
CA ARG A 103 -16.80 -3.56 -4.21
C ARG A 103 -15.96 -4.55 -3.41
N CYS A 104 -16.50 -5.03 -2.30
CA CYS A 104 -15.89 -6.03 -1.42
C CYS A 104 -16.97 -6.75 -0.62
N ASP A 105 -16.59 -7.80 0.08
CA ASP A 105 -17.34 -8.39 1.17
C ASP A 105 -16.93 -7.65 2.46
N PRO A 106 -17.80 -6.79 3.01
CA PRO A 106 -17.43 -5.99 4.18
C PRO A 106 -17.30 -6.84 5.44
N VAL A 107 -17.95 -8.01 5.52
CA VAL A 107 -17.86 -8.90 6.68
C VAL A 107 -16.46 -9.50 6.74
N SER A 108 -15.94 -9.99 5.62
CA SER A 108 -14.58 -10.52 5.53
C SER A 108 -13.52 -9.46 5.81
N VAL A 109 -13.70 -8.23 5.31
CA VAL A 109 -12.80 -7.10 5.63
C VAL A 109 -12.81 -6.78 7.13
N ALA A 110 -13.99 -6.73 7.74
CA ALA A 110 -14.13 -6.46 9.17
C ALA A 110 -13.54 -7.58 10.04
N ALA A 111 -13.77 -8.84 9.66
CA ALA A 111 -13.24 -10.02 10.35
C ALA A 111 -11.71 -10.08 10.31
N GLY A 112 -11.09 -9.66 9.20
CA GLY A 112 -9.63 -9.58 9.09
C GLY A 112 -8.99 -8.52 10.00
N GLY A 113 -9.76 -7.49 10.42
CA GLY A 113 -9.34 -6.47 11.39
C GLY A 113 -8.26 -5.48 10.91
N VAL A 114 -7.55 -5.81 9.84
CA VAL A 114 -6.49 -5.00 9.21
C VAL A 114 -6.68 -4.99 7.69
N LEU A 115 -6.38 -3.85 7.06
CA LEU A 115 -6.40 -3.66 5.62
C LEU A 115 -5.04 -3.09 5.18
N PRO A 116 -4.09 -3.95 4.81
CA PRO A 116 -2.84 -3.51 4.20
C PRO A 116 -3.13 -2.85 2.87
N VAL A 117 -2.52 -1.70 2.65
CA VAL A 117 -2.60 -0.95 1.40
C VAL A 117 -1.34 -1.22 0.61
N THR A 118 -1.49 -1.74 -0.60
CA THR A 118 -0.39 -2.10 -1.47
C THR A 118 -0.27 -1.21 -2.69
N LEU A 119 0.96 -0.84 -3.02
CA LEU A 119 1.33 -0.21 -4.29
C LEU A 119 2.42 -1.05 -4.93
N SER A 120 2.18 -1.51 -6.16
CA SER A 120 3.10 -2.41 -6.88
C SER A 120 3.53 -3.65 -6.08
N GLY A 121 2.63 -4.18 -5.23
CA GLY A 121 2.87 -5.38 -4.43
C GLY A 121 3.63 -5.16 -3.11
N TYR A 122 3.91 -3.91 -2.74
CA TYR A 122 4.51 -3.56 -1.45
C TYR A 122 3.49 -2.93 -0.53
N VAL A 123 3.49 -3.29 0.75
CA VAL A 123 2.63 -2.66 1.76
C VAL A 123 3.16 -1.26 2.05
N VAL A 124 2.40 -0.24 1.64
CA VAL A 124 2.78 1.18 1.77
C VAL A 124 2.01 1.92 2.86
N ALA A 125 0.87 1.39 3.27
CA ALA A 125 0.10 1.88 4.41
C ALA A 125 -0.68 0.72 5.06
N VAL A 126 -1.10 0.92 6.30
CA VAL A 126 -1.94 -0.03 7.03
C VAL A 126 -3.14 0.71 7.59
N LEU A 127 -4.35 0.22 7.28
CA LEU A 127 -5.60 0.71 7.85
C LEU A 127 -6.16 -0.31 8.86
N THR A 128 -6.73 0.20 9.95
CA THR A 128 -7.45 -0.60 10.96
C THR A 128 -8.78 0.09 11.30
N GLY A 129 -9.58 -0.46 12.22
CA GLY A 129 -10.87 0.15 12.59
C GLY A 129 -11.99 -0.14 11.59
N LEU A 130 -12.00 -1.34 11.02
CA LEU A 130 -12.83 -1.74 9.89
C LEU A 130 -14.17 -2.37 10.31
N GLN A 131 -14.54 -2.29 11.59
CA GLN A 131 -15.70 -2.99 12.15
C GLN A 131 -17.04 -2.33 11.78
N ALA A 132 -17.03 -1.07 11.36
CA ALA A 132 -18.20 -0.33 10.93
C ALA A 132 -18.05 0.08 9.47
N TRP A 133 -19.06 -0.25 8.66
CA TRP A 133 -19.11 0.07 7.25
C TRP A 133 -20.47 0.63 6.82
N GLU A 134 -20.44 1.38 5.74
CA GLU A 134 -21.62 1.89 5.05
C GLU A 134 -21.72 1.23 3.67
N LYS A 135 -22.90 1.29 3.07
CA LYS A 135 -23.16 0.77 1.72
C LYS A 135 -23.81 1.86 0.88
N ASP A 136 -23.26 2.13 -0.30
CA ASP A 136 -23.86 3.07 -1.25
C ASP A 136 -24.95 2.41 -2.10
N SER A 137 -25.64 3.22 -2.91
CA SER A 137 -26.69 2.76 -3.84
C SER A 137 -26.18 1.83 -4.95
N THR A 138 -24.86 1.78 -5.19
CA THR A 138 -24.23 0.91 -6.20
C THR A 138 -23.69 -0.40 -5.61
N GLY A 139 -23.90 -0.62 -4.31
CA GLY A 139 -23.42 -1.79 -3.58
C GLY A 139 -21.94 -1.76 -3.23
N ARG A 140 -21.31 -0.59 -3.22
CA ARG A 140 -19.94 -0.41 -2.71
C ARG A 140 -19.95 -0.08 -1.24
N HIS A 141 -18.85 -0.40 -0.57
CA HIS A 141 -18.66 -0.23 0.85
C HIS A 141 -17.52 0.73 1.16
N THR A 142 -17.69 1.49 2.24
CA THR A 142 -16.65 2.30 2.86
C THR A 142 -16.60 2.00 4.36
N PHE A 143 -15.43 2.17 4.97
CA PHE A 143 -15.21 1.92 6.39
C PHE A 143 -14.97 3.25 7.08
N SER A 144 -16.04 3.89 7.55
CA SER A 144 -16.00 5.28 7.99
C SER A 144 -15.22 5.49 9.30
N GLN A 145 -14.97 4.42 10.05
CA GLN A 145 -14.14 4.41 11.25
C GLN A 145 -12.70 3.94 10.99
N ALA A 146 -12.32 3.76 9.72
CA ALA A 146 -10.98 3.39 9.35
C ALA A 146 -9.97 4.43 9.85
N ARG A 147 -8.87 3.95 10.41
CA ARG A 147 -7.75 4.76 10.90
C ARG A 147 -6.50 4.35 10.16
N LEU A 148 -5.63 5.32 9.89
CA LEU A 148 -4.28 5.06 9.42
C LEU A 148 -3.44 4.62 10.62
N ALA A 149 -2.96 3.39 10.62
CA ALA A 149 -2.06 2.88 11.66
C ALA A 149 -0.62 3.35 11.41
N GLY A 150 -0.20 3.34 10.14
CA GLY A 150 1.06 3.91 9.68
C GLY A 150 1.22 3.79 8.18
N TYR A 151 2.28 4.41 7.65
CA TYR A 151 2.63 4.40 6.23
C TYR A 151 4.13 4.52 6.02
N ILE A 152 4.60 4.16 4.82
CA ILE A 152 6.02 4.20 4.45
C ILE A 152 6.35 5.46 3.63
N THR A 153 7.52 6.05 3.88
CA THR A 153 8.02 7.23 3.16
C THR A 153 9.21 6.91 2.26
N ASP A 154 9.92 5.83 2.55
CA ASP A 154 11.05 5.31 1.78
C ASP A 154 10.97 3.79 1.81
N LEU A 155 10.88 3.15 0.66
CA LEU A 155 10.77 1.69 0.53
C LEU A 155 12.13 1.01 0.33
N ALA A 156 13.15 1.75 -0.12
CA ALA A 156 14.50 1.23 -0.31
C ALA A 156 15.23 1.09 1.03
N ALA A 157 15.12 2.09 1.90
CA ALA A 157 15.51 2.03 3.29
C ALA A 157 14.24 2.26 4.14
N PRO A 158 13.49 1.20 4.51
CA PRO A 158 12.17 1.33 5.11
C PRO A 158 12.10 2.34 6.23
N ARG A 159 11.48 3.48 5.94
CA ARG A 159 11.13 4.51 6.93
C ARG A 159 9.63 4.61 7.02
N SER A 160 9.09 4.17 8.15
CA SER A 160 7.67 4.26 8.45
C SER A 160 7.38 5.46 9.34
N THR A 161 6.18 6.01 9.18
CA THR A 161 5.55 6.92 10.12
C THR A 161 4.38 6.20 10.74
N LEU A 162 4.40 6.01 12.06
CA LEU A 162 3.26 5.50 12.83
C LEU A 162 2.34 6.67 13.19
N THR A 163 1.05 6.48 12.99
CA THR A 163 0.04 7.55 13.16
C THR A 163 -1.00 7.21 14.22
N SER A 164 -1.14 5.93 14.59
CA SER A 164 -2.00 5.52 15.70
C SER A 164 -1.22 5.45 17.01
N GLY A 165 -1.86 5.85 18.12
CA GLY A 165 -1.35 5.67 19.48
C GLY A 165 -1.85 4.39 20.16
N ARG A 166 -2.54 3.51 19.44
CA ARG A 166 -3.03 2.22 19.97
C ARG A 166 -1.99 1.13 19.71
N ASP A 167 -1.57 0.42 20.75
CA ASP A 167 -0.53 -0.62 20.67
C ASP A 167 -0.80 -1.66 19.57
N GLY A 168 -2.04 -2.14 19.46
CA GLY A 168 -2.42 -3.11 18.40
C GLY A 168 -2.31 -2.54 16.98
N ASP A 169 -2.63 -1.25 16.78
CA ASP A 169 -2.50 -0.62 15.46
C ASP A 169 -1.01 -0.46 15.10
N GLN A 170 -0.17 -0.03 16.06
CA GLN A 170 1.27 0.14 15.86
C GLN A 170 1.94 -1.19 15.53
N HIS A 171 1.63 -2.24 16.29
CA HIS A 171 2.19 -3.58 16.06
C HIS A 171 1.89 -4.09 14.64
N LEU A 172 0.64 -3.94 14.17
CA LEU A 172 0.25 -4.33 12.80
C LEU A 172 1.00 -3.50 11.74
N ALA A 173 1.18 -2.21 11.96
CA ALA A 173 1.93 -1.35 11.05
C ALA A 173 3.42 -1.75 10.99
N GLU A 174 4.05 -1.99 12.14
CA GLU A 174 5.44 -2.47 12.22
C GLU A 174 5.64 -3.83 11.56
N LEU A 175 4.68 -4.74 11.74
CA LEU A 175 4.72 -6.08 11.17
C LEU A 175 4.67 -6.06 9.63
N LEU A 176 3.85 -5.17 9.05
CA LEU A 176 3.47 -5.25 7.64
C LEU A 176 4.16 -4.21 6.74
N LEU A 177 4.45 -3.00 7.22
CA LEU A 177 4.94 -1.91 6.37
C LEU A 177 6.26 -2.25 5.67
N GLY A 178 6.34 -1.95 4.37
CA GLY A 178 7.52 -2.18 3.54
C GLY A 178 7.74 -3.63 3.11
N SER A 179 6.91 -4.56 3.58
CA SER A 179 6.96 -5.95 3.14
C SER A 179 6.33 -6.14 1.75
N ARG A 180 6.66 -7.25 1.10
CA ARG A 180 6.03 -7.70 -0.14
C ARG A 180 4.75 -8.47 0.17
N LEU A 181 3.65 -8.03 -0.41
CA LEU A 181 2.35 -8.67 -0.34
C LEU A 181 1.72 -8.68 -1.75
N PRO A 182 2.16 -9.59 -2.64
CA PRO A 182 1.50 -9.78 -3.92
C PRO A 182 0.09 -10.32 -3.70
N SER A 183 -0.87 -9.80 -4.46
CA SER A 183 -2.27 -10.21 -4.38
C SER A 183 -2.91 -10.10 -5.75
N ASP A 184 -3.67 -11.13 -6.15
CA ASP A 184 -4.38 -11.16 -7.42
C ASP A 184 -5.85 -10.80 -7.24
N SER A 185 -6.34 -9.86 -8.04
CA SER A 185 -7.75 -9.43 -8.05
C SER A 185 -8.06 -8.65 -9.32
N GLY A 186 -9.31 -8.77 -9.80
CA GLY A 186 -9.86 -7.91 -10.86
C GLY A 186 -10.26 -6.50 -10.38
N GLY A 187 -10.22 -6.25 -9.07
CA GLY A 187 -10.62 -4.99 -8.45
C GLY A 187 -9.59 -4.41 -7.47
N ALA A 188 -10.01 -3.37 -6.74
CA ALA A 188 -9.18 -2.69 -5.75
C ALA A 188 -8.93 -3.54 -4.50
N ILE A 189 -9.90 -4.36 -4.08
CA ILE A 189 -9.75 -5.26 -2.94
C ILE A 189 -9.38 -6.65 -3.45
N ALA A 190 -8.35 -7.23 -2.86
CA ALA A 190 -7.99 -8.64 -2.98
C ALA A 190 -8.13 -9.32 -1.60
N TYR A 191 -8.18 -10.65 -1.58
CA TYR A 191 -8.20 -11.43 -0.34
C TYR A 191 -7.01 -12.38 -0.35
N VAL A 192 -6.33 -12.48 0.79
CA VAL A 192 -5.13 -13.31 0.95
C VAL A 192 -5.28 -14.13 2.22
N THR A 193 -5.12 -15.44 2.09
CA THR A 193 -5.08 -16.36 3.22
C THR A 193 -3.82 -16.13 4.04
N THR A 194 -3.95 -16.06 5.36
CA THR A 194 -2.83 -15.79 6.28
C THR A 194 -2.04 -17.03 6.66
N ARG A 195 -2.65 -18.20 6.50
CA ARG A 195 -2.00 -19.51 6.66
C ARG A 195 -2.00 -20.17 5.30
N THR A 196 -0.84 -20.58 4.83
CA THR A 196 -0.77 -21.49 3.70
C THR A 196 -1.35 -22.82 4.17
N ALA A 197 -2.30 -23.39 3.43
CA ALA A 197 -2.62 -24.80 3.60
C ALA A 197 -1.32 -25.57 3.31
N ASN A 198 -0.74 -26.20 4.33
CA ASN A 198 0.38 -27.13 4.16
C ASN A 198 -0.06 -28.34 3.35
#